data_AF-F9XPL7-F1
#
_entry.id   AF-F9XPL7-F1
#
_cell.length_a   1.000
_cell.length_b   1.000
_cell.length_c   1.000
_cell.angle_alpha   90.00
_cell.angle_beta   90.00
_cell.angle_gamma   90.00
#
_symmetry.space_group_name_H-M   'P 1'
#
loop_
_entity.id
_entity.type
_entity.pdbx_description
1 polymer ?
#
loop_
_entity_poly.entity_id
_entity_poly.type
_entity_poly.pdbx_seq_one_letter_code
_entity_poly.pdbx_strand_id
1 'polypeptide(L)'
;MASAPPTAQVITETCKQIGIKHYVEDIPHSTRQARLHWLGDREAEKTVLYFHGGGFGVPAFEGHVKFVGKTIEKVKQNGVDLNVAMLEYALTPVAKYPVQITQAAEALHFLLDRGHDPSNIIIGGDSAGGNLVLALSSIILHGFDGVRPFTLNDKLAGAIIISGWVSYDTEAESMTTNDIFDVVSHKSGTSIHPAYVSDDQRNNYSEPIRAGAAWWIDFPAKRILNVYGGHEVFRDDIVLVGQQLQDAGNDVESVESPMHVHADCILDAQTGFAHGEMAETIWDFLSGV
;
A
#
# COMPACT_ATOMS: atom_id res chain seq x y z
N MET A 1 14.53 -23.72 9.48
CA MET A 1 14.56 -22.35 8.91
C MET A 1 14.32 -21.40 10.06
N ALA A 2 15.17 -20.38 10.25
CA ALA A 2 14.85 -19.32 11.20
C ALA A 2 13.59 -18.60 10.69
N SER A 3 12.60 -18.37 11.55
CA SER A 3 11.45 -17.54 11.20
C SER A 3 11.95 -16.15 10.83
N ALA A 4 11.39 -15.55 9.77
CA ALA A 4 11.66 -14.15 9.46
C ALA A 4 11.36 -13.29 10.69
N PRO A 5 12.19 -12.27 10.99
CA PRO A 5 11.95 -11.36 12.11
C PRO A 5 10.59 -10.66 11.96
N PRO A 6 9.87 -10.38 13.06
CA PRO A 6 8.60 -9.65 13.02
C PRO A 6 8.73 -8.25 12.42
N THR A 7 7.65 -7.74 11.80
CA THR A 7 7.59 -6.40 11.17
C THR A 7 8.17 -5.31 12.07
N ALA A 8 7.74 -5.24 13.34
CA ALA A 8 8.26 -4.23 14.27
C ALA A 8 9.76 -4.30 14.50
N GLN A 9 10.32 -5.51 14.57
CA GLN A 9 11.75 -5.70 14.75
C GLN A 9 12.51 -5.17 13.53
N VAL A 10 12.09 -5.58 12.32
CA VAL A 10 12.71 -5.13 11.07
C VAL A 10 12.66 -3.62 10.96
N ILE A 11 11.49 -3.00 11.14
CA ILE A 11 11.35 -1.54 11.01
C ILE A 11 12.26 -0.83 12.01
N THR A 12 12.27 -1.25 13.27
CA THR A 12 13.08 -0.62 14.32
C THR A 12 14.58 -0.76 14.05
N GLU A 13 15.03 -1.95 13.65
CA GLU A 13 16.44 -2.21 13.38
C GLU A 13 16.91 -1.47 12.12
N THR A 14 16.16 -1.54 11.02
CA THR A 14 16.52 -0.85 9.78
C THR A 14 16.46 0.67 9.94
N CYS A 15 15.50 1.24 10.69
CA CYS A 15 15.48 2.67 10.98
C CYS A 15 16.76 3.14 11.70
N LYS A 16 17.23 2.37 12.68
CA LYS A 16 18.50 2.63 13.38
C LYS A 16 19.69 2.54 12.43
N GLN A 17 19.71 1.54 11.55
CA GLN A 17 20.78 1.35 10.57
C GLN A 17 20.91 2.52 9.60
N ILE A 18 19.79 3.05 9.09
CA ILE A 18 19.79 4.17 8.13
C ILE A 18 19.79 5.56 8.82
N GLY A 19 19.73 5.60 10.14
CA GLY A 19 19.79 6.85 10.92
C GLY A 19 18.57 7.76 10.78
N ILE A 20 17.39 7.19 10.46
CA ILE A 20 16.14 7.96 10.37
C ILE A 20 15.47 8.10 11.74
N LYS A 21 14.84 9.25 12.01
CA LYS A 21 13.98 9.43 13.19
C LYS A 21 12.86 8.37 13.14
N HIS A 22 12.69 7.62 14.23
CA HIS A 22 11.72 6.54 14.33
C HIS A 22 11.00 6.55 15.69
N TYR A 23 9.67 6.47 15.65
CA TYR A 23 8.82 6.35 16.83
C TYR A 23 7.75 5.27 16.60
N VAL A 24 7.34 4.58 17.66
CA VAL A 24 6.26 3.58 17.61
C VAL A 24 5.10 4.08 18.45
N GLU A 25 3.89 3.96 17.93
CA GLU A 25 2.66 4.34 18.63
C GLU A 25 1.62 3.23 18.46
N ASP A 26 1.08 2.74 19.57
CA ASP A 26 -0.02 1.78 19.54
C ASP A 26 -1.32 2.48 19.12
N ILE A 27 -2.09 1.85 18.24
CA ILE A 27 -3.43 2.35 17.89
C ILE A 27 -4.39 1.88 19.00
N PRO A 28 -4.96 2.79 19.82
CA PRO A 28 -5.82 2.42 20.93
C PRO A 28 -7.05 1.65 20.42
N HIS A 29 -7.42 0.60 21.15
CA HIS A 29 -8.59 -0.24 20.84
C HIS A 29 -8.56 -0.91 19.45
N SER A 30 -7.41 -0.92 18.78
CA SER A 30 -7.27 -1.60 17.49
C SER A 30 -7.51 -3.10 17.62
N THR A 31 -8.14 -3.64 16.58
CA THR A 31 -8.33 -5.07 16.41
C THR A 31 -6.95 -5.73 16.41
N ARG A 32 -6.64 -6.52 17.43
CA ARG A 32 -5.35 -7.21 17.60
C ARG A 32 -4.10 -6.31 17.71
N GLN A 33 -4.22 -5.12 18.31
CA GLN A 33 -3.08 -4.27 18.71
C GLN A 33 -2.19 -3.84 17.52
N ALA A 34 -2.80 -3.28 16.47
CA ALA A 34 -2.07 -2.63 15.40
C ALA A 34 -1.26 -1.43 15.91
N ARG A 35 -0.13 -1.15 15.26
CA ARG A 35 0.78 -0.06 15.64
C ARG A 35 1.21 0.73 14.41
N LEU A 36 1.51 2.01 14.62
CA LEU A 36 2.15 2.86 13.62
C LEU A 36 3.63 3.01 13.94
N HIS A 37 4.46 2.76 12.94
CA HIS A 37 5.87 3.11 12.94
C HIS A 37 6.02 4.43 12.17
N TRP A 38 6.31 5.51 12.90
CA TRP A 38 6.56 6.83 12.33
C TRP A 38 8.00 6.96 11.89
N LEU A 39 8.24 7.24 10.62
CA LEU A 39 9.55 7.47 10.01
C LEU A 39 9.63 8.92 9.52
N GLY A 40 10.70 9.62 9.89
CA GLY A 40 10.87 11.04 9.57
C GLY A 40 10.41 11.98 10.69
N ASP A 41 10.17 13.25 10.35
CA ASP A 41 9.75 14.25 11.33
C ASP A 41 8.24 14.19 11.56
N ARG A 42 7.79 13.85 12.78
CA ARG A 42 6.35 13.72 13.09
C ARG A 42 5.58 15.02 12.93
N GLU A 43 6.27 16.15 12.97
CA GLU A 43 5.70 17.48 12.78
C GLU A 43 5.68 17.92 11.30
N ALA A 44 6.11 17.06 10.38
CA ALA A 44 6.02 17.33 8.95
C ALA A 44 4.56 17.56 8.52
N GLU A 45 4.36 18.44 7.55
CA GLU A 45 3.03 18.87 7.11
C GLU A 45 2.21 17.72 6.52
N LYS A 46 2.84 16.88 5.70
CA LYS A 46 2.18 15.74 5.05
C LYS A 46 2.51 14.43 5.77
N THR A 47 1.54 13.52 5.83
CA THR A 47 1.72 12.17 6.39
C THR A 47 1.31 11.13 5.35
N VAL A 48 2.22 10.23 4.98
CA VAL A 48 1.88 9.04 4.19
C VAL A 48 1.55 7.91 5.16
N LEU A 49 0.29 7.48 5.22
CA LEU A 49 -0.11 6.24 5.88
C LEU A 49 0.21 5.08 4.93
N TYR A 50 1.25 4.31 5.25
CA TYR A 50 1.82 3.31 4.35
C TYR A 50 1.53 1.88 4.81
N PHE A 51 1.10 1.04 3.87
CA PHE A 51 0.82 -0.37 4.05
C PHE A 51 1.85 -1.19 3.27
N HIS A 52 2.65 -2.00 3.95
CA HIS A 52 3.66 -2.82 3.29
C HIS A 52 3.06 -4.00 2.52
N GLY A 53 3.77 -4.53 1.53
CA GLY A 53 3.41 -5.73 0.79
C GLY A 53 3.78 -7.03 1.50
N GLY A 54 3.85 -8.13 0.72
CA GLY A 54 4.18 -9.46 1.27
C GLY A 54 2.98 -10.41 1.40
N GLY A 55 1.97 -10.28 0.54
CA GLY A 55 0.86 -11.23 0.44
C GLY A 55 0.05 -11.39 1.74
N PHE A 56 -0.02 -10.34 2.57
CA PHE A 56 -0.62 -10.33 3.92
C PHE A 56 0.02 -11.25 4.96
N GLY A 57 0.99 -12.09 4.59
CA GLY A 57 1.59 -13.11 5.46
C GLY A 57 3.07 -12.92 5.73
N VAL A 58 3.76 -12.11 4.93
CA VAL A 58 5.19 -11.84 5.08
C VAL A 58 5.38 -10.51 5.82
N PRO A 59 6.25 -10.45 6.85
CA PRO A 59 6.61 -9.21 7.51
C PRO A 59 7.21 -8.16 6.56
N ALA A 60 7.12 -6.88 6.93
CA ALA A 60 7.92 -5.87 6.23
C ALA A 60 9.40 -6.24 6.32
N PHE A 61 10.08 -6.25 5.18
CA PHE A 61 11.53 -6.45 5.10
C PHE A 61 12.28 -5.11 4.95
N GLU A 62 13.62 -5.12 5.06
CA GLU A 62 14.45 -3.90 5.12
C GLU A 62 14.22 -2.95 3.92
N GLY A 63 13.97 -3.53 2.74
CA GLY A 63 13.66 -2.79 1.50
C GLY A 63 12.55 -1.76 1.67
N HIS A 64 11.46 -2.11 2.36
CA HIS A 64 10.36 -1.17 2.60
C HIS A 64 10.83 0.04 3.41
N VAL A 65 11.60 -0.20 4.47
CA VAL A 65 12.09 0.84 5.37
C VAL A 65 13.12 1.73 4.68
N LYS A 66 14.02 1.13 3.90
CA LYS A 66 15.02 1.85 3.09
C LYS A 66 14.34 2.69 2.00
N PHE A 67 13.34 2.14 1.32
CA PHE A 67 12.55 2.84 0.31
C PHE A 67 11.81 4.03 0.92
N VAL A 68 11.12 3.83 2.05
CA VAL A 68 10.44 4.92 2.78
C VAL A 68 11.43 6.00 3.21
N GLY A 69 12.56 5.61 3.80
CA GLY A 69 13.59 6.57 4.21
C GLY A 69 14.13 7.39 3.04
N LYS A 70 14.38 6.74 1.89
CA LYS A 70 14.83 7.44 0.68
C LYS A 70 13.75 8.34 0.08
N THR A 71 12.49 7.91 0.14
CA THR A 71 11.34 8.70 -0.30
C THR A 71 11.22 9.99 0.50
N ILE A 72 11.30 9.92 1.83
CA ILE A 72 11.31 11.11 2.69
C ILE A 72 12.47 12.04 2.31
N GLU A 73 13.68 11.51 2.13
CA GLU A 73 14.85 12.31 1.73
C GLU A 73 14.65 13.01 0.38
N LYS A 74 14.14 12.29 -0.62
CA LYS A 74 13.98 12.78 -1.99
C LYS A 74 12.88 13.81 -2.14
N VAL A 75 11.72 13.55 -1.56
CA VAL A 75 10.59 14.48 -1.60
C VAL A 75 10.91 15.76 -0.82
N LYS A 76 11.69 15.66 0.27
CA LYS A 76 12.22 16.83 0.98
C LYS A 76 13.18 17.67 0.14
N GLN A 77 14.01 17.04 -0.70
CA GLN A 77 14.88 17.77 -1.66
C GLN A 77 14.05 18.56 -2.69
N ASN A 78 12.84 18.09 -2.99
CA ASN A 78 11.89 18.75 -3.88
C ASN A 78 11.01 19.81 -3.17
N GLY A 79 11.26 20.08 -1.88
CA GLY A 79 10.61 21.15 -1.13
C GLY A 79 9.33 20.76 -0.39
N VAL A 80 8.98 19.47 -0.34
CA VAL A 80 7.81 18.96 0.39
C VAL A 80 8.28 18.25 1.66
N ASP A 81 7.80 18.68 2.82
CA ASP A 81 8.10 18.04 4.10
C ASP A 81 7.02 17.01 4.44
N LEU A 82 7.40 15.73 4.44
CA LEU A 82 6.52 14.63 4.79
C LEU A 82 7.15 13.67 5.79
N ASN A 83 6.30 12.96 6.52
CA ASN A 83 6.65 11.75 7.25
C ASN A 83 5.85 10.55 6.72
N VAL A 84 6.26 9.36 7.15
CA VAL A 84 5.55 8.13 6.83
C VAL A 84 5.15 7.41 8.11
N ALA A 85 3.86 7.15 8.27
CA ALA A 85 3.30 6.28 9.30
C ALA A 85 3.10 4.89 8.68
N MET A 86 4.06 3.98 8.86
CA MET A 86 3.94 2.60 8.38
C MET A 86 3.07 1.79 9.34
N LEU A 87 2.01 1.15 8.84
CA LEU A 87 1.14 0.30 9.64
C LEU A 87 1.77 -1.09 9.83
N GLU A 88 1.99 -1.47 11.09
CA GLU A 88 2.21 -2.85 11.48
C GLU A 88 0.85 -3.54 11.66
N TYR A 89 0.33 -4.09 10.56
CA TYR A 89 -0.91 -4.86 10.57
C TYR A 89 -0.64 -6.35 10.87
N ALA A 90 -1.66 -7.06 11.33
CA ALA A 90 -1.58 -8.46 11.70
C ALA A 90 -1.47 -9.36 10.46
N LEU A 91 -0.56 -10.34 10.52
CA LEU A 91 -0.24 -11.20 9.38
C LEU A 91 -1.00 -12.53 9.37
N THR A 92 -1.22 -13.06 8.18
CA THR A 92 -1.72 -14.43 8.00
C THR A 92 -0.63 -15.46 8.36
N PRO A 93 -1.00 -16.69 8.76
CA PRO A 93 -2.36 -17.19 8.98
C PRO A 93 -2.93 -16.86 10.38
N VAL A 94 -2.20 -16.12 11.22
CA VAL A 94 -2.60 -15.81 12.61
C VAL A 94 -3.82 -14.89 12.66
N ALA A 95 -3.88 -13.93 11.72
CA ALA A 95 -5.04 -13.09 11.48
C ALA A 95 -5.41 -13.15 9.99
N LYS A 96 -6.68 -13.43 9.71
CA LYS A 96 -7.24 -13.52 8.36
C LYS A 96 -8.13 -12.31 8.07
N TYR A 97 -8.52 -12.15 6.80
CA TYR A 97 -9.56 -11.22 6.40
C TYR A 97 -10.80 -11.33 7.33
N PRO A 98 -11.39 -10.22 7.78
CA PRO A 98 -11.12 -8.82 7.38
C PRO A 98 -10.19 -8.04 8.35
N VAL A 99 -9.34 -8.70 9.14
CA VAL A 99 -8.55 -8.02 10.19
C VAL A 99 -7.66 -6.91 9.61
N GLN A 100 -6.95 -7.16 8.52
CA GLN A 100 -5.99 -6.22 7.93
C GLN A 100 -6.66 -4.95 7.40
N ILE A 101 -7.79 -5.09 6.70
CA ILE A 101 -8.55 -3.94 6.18
C ILE A 101 -9.19 -3.14 7.33
N THR A 102 -9.57 -3.81 8.42
CA THR A 102 -10.08 -3.16 9.63
C THR A 102 -8.99 -2.34 10.29
N GLN A 103 -7.79 -2.91 10.44
CA GLN A 103 -6.63 -2.21 11.01
C GLN A 103 -6.16 -1.03 10.14
N ALA A 104 -6.27 -1.11 8.81
CA ALA A 104 -6.02 0.02 7.92
C ALA A 104 -7.01 1.17 8.17
N ALA A 105 -8.29 0.87 8.36
CA ALA A 105 -9.31 1.85 8.72
C ALA A 105 -9.09 2.44 10.13
N GLU A 106 -8.74 1.60 11.11
CA GLU A 106 -8.39 2.05 12.47
C GLU A 106 -7.18 3.00 12.45
N ALA A 107 -6.18 2.72 11.62
CA ALA A 107 -5.01 3.59 11.45
C ALA A 107 -5.39 4.95 10.87
N LEU A 108 -6.24 5.00 9.84
CA LEU A 108 -6.70 6.28 9.29
C LEU A 108 -7.55 7.05 10.31
N HIS A 109 -8.50 6.39 10.99
CA HIS A 109 -9.28 6.99 12.08
C HIS A 109 -8.37 7.57 13.17
N PHE A 110 -7.31 6.85 13.54
CA PHE A 110 -6.35 7.31 14.53
C PHE A 110 -5.67 8.62 14.11
N LEU A 111 -5.23 8.75 12.86
CA LEU A 111 -4.67 10.00 12.35
C LEU A 111 -5.68 11.15 12.40
N LEU A 112 -6.92 10.89 11.95
CA LEU A 112 -8.00 11.89 11.95
C LEU A 112 -8.37 12.34 13.37
N ASP A 113 -8.48 11.40 14.31
CA ASP A 113 -8.82 11.68 15.71
C ASP A 113 -7.70 12.44 16.44
N ARG A 114 -6.46 12.34 15.96
CA ARG A 114 -5.31 13.15 16.42
C ARG A 114 -5.26 14.54 15.77
N GLY A 115 -6.20 14.86 14.90
CA GLY A 115 -6.35 16.17 14.26
C GLY A 115 -5.54 16.34 12.98
N HIS A 116 -5.03 15.26 12.37
CA HIS A 116 -4.46 15.36 11.03
C HIS A 116 -5.57 15.72 10.03
N ASP A 117 -5.36 16.78 9.26
CA ASP A 117 -6.28 17.18 8.20
C ASP A 117 -6.24 16.15 7.06
N PRO A 118 -7.38 15.61 6.57
CA PRO A 118 -7.42 14.70 5.43
C PRO A 118 -6.63 15.22 4.22
N SER A 119 -6.67 16.53 3.95
CA SER A 119 -5.96 17.14 2.82
C SER A 119 -4.43 17.11 2.93
N ASN A 120 -3.91 16.64 4.07
CA ASN A 120 -2.50 16.40 4.33
C ASN A 120 -2.14 14.92 4.49
N ILE A 121 -3.10 14.01 4.37
CA ILE A 121 -2.89 12.57 4.45
C ILE A 121 -2.83 11.98 3.04
N ILE A 122 -1.80 11.19 2.79
CA ILE A 122 -1.71 10.30 1.61
C ILE A 122 -1.82 8.87 2.12
N ILE A 123 -2.62 8.03 1.47
CA ILE A 123 -2.60 6.57 1.72
C ILE A 123 -1.76 5.89 0.65
N GLY A 124 -0.88 4.98 1.03
CA GLY A 124 0.03 4.34 0.09
C GLY A 124 0.33 2.90 0.45
N GLY A 125 0.69 2.08 -0.53
CA GLY A 125 1.15 0.73 -0.24
C GLY A 125 1.56 -0.04 -1.49
N ASP A 126 2.34 -1.11 -1.28
CA ASP A 126 2.82 -1.99 -2.32
C ASP A 126 2.16 -3.37 -2.28
N SER A 127 1.89 -3.99 -3.43
CA SER A 127 1.40 -5.37 -3.50
C SER A 127 0.11 -5.58 -2.67
N ALA A 128 0.14 -6.46 -1.66
CA ALA A 128 -0.92 -6.62 -0.68
C ALA A 128 -1.26 -5.33 0.11
N GLY A 129 -0.29 -4.45 0.33
CA GLY A 129 -0.51 -3.10 0.86
C GLY A 129 -1.21 -2.18 -0.13
N GLY A 130 -0.93 -2.31 -1.43
CA GLY A 130 -1.69 -1.64 -2.50
C GLY A 130 -3.16 -2.10 -2.54
N ASN A 131 -3.41 -3.38 -2.25
CA ASN A 131 -4.76 -3.88 -2.02
C ASN A 131 -5.43 -3.20 -0.80
N LEU A 132 -4.69 -3.01 0.31
CA LEU A 132 -5.22 -2.29 1.48
C LEU A 132 -5.57 -0.83 1.19
N VAL A 133 -4.84 -0.14 0.29
CA VAL A 133 -5.21 1.22 -0.18
C VAL A 133 -6.60 1.22 -0.82
N LEU A 134 -6.85 0.28 -1.74
CA LEU A 134 -8.13 0.15 -2.45
C LEU A 134 -9.26 -0.35 -1.52
N ALA A 135 -8.95 -1.26 -0.61
CA ALA A 135 -9.90 -1.76 0.39
C ALA A 135 -10.32 -0.64 1.35
N LEU A 136 -9.36 0.12 1.91
CA LEU A 136 -9.65 1.27 2.76
C LEU A 136 -10.49 2.32 2.03
N SER A 137 -10.17 2.59 0.77
CA SER A 137 -10.95 3.50 -0.07
C SER A 137 -12.39 3.01 -0.25
N SER A 138 -12.58 1.70 -0.46
CA SER A 138 -13.91 1.08 -0.52
C SER A 138 -14.67 1.19 0.80
N ILE A 139 -13.99 1.05 1.95
CA ILE A 139 -14.61 1.24 3.28
C ILE A 139 -15.06 2.69 3.46
N ILE A 140 -14.29 3.67 3.00
CA ILE A 140 -14.65 5.09 3.09
C ILE A 140 -15.90 5.39 2.24
N LEU A 141 -15.97 4.83 1.02
CA LEU A 141 -17.08 5.05 0.08
C LEU A 141 -18.38 4.35 0.50
N HIS A 142 -18.28 3.10 0.94
CA HIS A 142 -19.44 2.21 1.07
C HIS A 142 -19.73 1.78 2.51
N GLY A 143 -18.86 2.13 3.45
CA GLY A 143 -18.87 1.59 4.81
C GLY A 143 -18.38 0.13 4.86
N PHE A 144 -18.23 -0.38 6.06
CA PHE A 144 -17.89 -1.79 6.31
C PHE A 144 -18.35 -2.21 7.71
N ASP A 145 -18.92 -3.40 7.83
CA ASP A 145 -19.42 -3.90 9.11
C ASP A 145 -18.28 -4.02 10.13
N GLY A 146 -18.50 -3.45 11.33
CA GLY A 146 -17.49 -3.40 12.39
C GLY A 146 -16.50 -2.24 12.28
N VAL A 147 -16.58 -1.41 11.23
CA VAL A 147 -15.78 -0.18 11.11
C VAL A 147 -16.67 1.04 11.31
N ARG A 148 -16.20 1.99 12.13
CA ARG A 148 -16.83 3.30 12.29
C ARG A 148 -16.93 4.01 10.92
N PRO A 149 -18.10 4.57 10.54
CA PRO A 149 -18.22 5.36 9.31
C PRO A 149 -17.23 6.53 9.27
N PHE A 150 -16.65 6.77 8.09
CA PHE A 150 -15.80 7.93 7.87
C PHE A 150 -16.64 9.18 7.62
N THR A 151 -16.17 10.31 8.16
CA THR A 151 -16.69 11.65 7.82
C THR A 151 -15.48 12.52 7.61
N LEU A 152 -15.08 12.67 6.35
CA LEU A 152 -13.95 13.50 5.97
C LEU A 152 -14.46 14.91 5.66
N ASN A 153 -13.81 15.93 6.21
CA ASN A 153 -14.08 17.34 5.91
C ASN A 153 -13.49 17.78 4.55
N ASP A 154 -12.59 16.98 3.97
CA ASP A 154 -12.04 17.10 2.61
C ASP A 154 -11.55 15.72 2.14
N LYS A 155 -11.23 15.55 0.86
CA LYS A 155 -10.56 14.34 0.35
C LYS A 155 -9.12 14.24 0.87
N LEU A 156 -8.63 13.00 0.97
CA LEU A 156 -7.22 12.69 1.18
C LEU A 156 -6.37 13.37 0.09
N ALA A 157 -5.16 13.81 0.43
CA ALA A 157 -4.30 14.51 -0.52
C ALA A 157 -3.96 13.62 -1.73
N GLY A 158 -3.71 12.33 -1.50
CA GLY A 158 -3.47 11.37 -2.57
C GLY A 158 -3.59 9.92 -2.15
N ALA A 159 -3.60 9.02 -3.14
CA ALA A 159 -3.48 7.59 -2.96
C ALA A 159 -2.40 7.03 -3.88
N ILE A 160 -1.54 6.14 -3.37
CA ILE A 160 -0.44 5.53 -4.12
C ILE A 160 -0.58 4.00 -4.07
N ILE A 161 -0.80 3.40 -5.22
CA ILE A 161 -0.95 1.96 -5.40
C ILE A 161 0.28 1.49 -6.18
N ILE A 162 1.20 0.82 -5.50
CA ILE A 162 2.43 0.28 -6.09
C ILE A 162 2.21 -1.20 -6.36
N SER A 163 2.24 -1.63 -7.61
CA SER A 163 2.15 -3.05 -7.98
C SER A 163 0.97 -3.78 -7.29
N GLY A 164 -0.21 -3.15 -7.24
CA GLY A 164 -1.31 -3.57 -6.35
C GLY A 164 -1.77 -5.01 -6.60
N TRP A 165 -1.88 -5.82 -5.54
CA TRP A 165 -2.41 -7.19 -5.66
C TRP A 165 -3.94 -7.18 -5.69
N VAL A 166 -4.52 -6.95 -6.88
CA VAL A 166 -5.95 -6.66 -7.05
C VAL A 166 -6.83 -7.85 -7.44
N SER A 167 -6.20 -8.95 -7.88
CA SER A 167 -6.83 -10.20 -8.31
C SER A 167 -6.11 -11.40 -7.70
N TYR A 168 -6.85 -12.42 -7.31
CA TYR A 168 -6.32 -13.71 -6.85
C TYR A 168 -6.39 -14.80 -7.93
N ASP A 169 -7.12 -14.53 -9.00
CA ASP A 169 -7.18 -15.39 -10.18
C ASP A 169 -5.88 -15.30 -10.98
N THR A 170 -5.62 -16.29 -11.82
CA THR A 170 -4.34 -16.44 -12.54
C THR A 170 -4.54 -16.50 -14.06
N GLU A 171 -5.59 -15.86 -14.55
CA GLU A 171 -6.07 -15.98 -15.93
C GLU A 171 -5.57 -14.86 -16.87
N ALA A 172 -5.04 -13.76 -16.31
CA ALA A 172 -4.56 -12.64 -17.11
C ALA A 172 -3.38 -13.05 -18.02
N GLU A 173 -3.23 -12.41 -19.19
CA GLU A 173 -2.17 -12.78 -20.15
C GLU A 173 -0.77 -12.59 -19.53
N SER A 174 -0.58 -11.50 -18.78
CA SER A 174 0.65 -11.21 -18.03
C SER A 174 1.05 -12.33 -17.08
N MET A 175 0.10 -13.09 -16.52
CA MET A 175 0.42 -14.23 -15.64
C MET A 175 1.25 -15.28 -16.36
N THR A 176 1.06 -15.45 -17.68
CA THR A 176 1.84 -16.41 -18.46
C THR A 176 3.05 -15.75 -19.12
N THR A 177 2.89 -14.56 -19.72
CA THR A 177 3.97 -13.93 -20.48
C THR A 177 5.10 -13.42 -19.59
N ASN A 178 4.78 -13.03 -18.34
CA ASN A 178 5.73 -12.43 -17.41
C ASN A 178 6.30 -13.40 -16.35
N ASP A 179 5.80 -14.64 -16.26
CA ASP A 179 6.22 -15.61 -15.23
C ASP A 179 7.72 -15.91 -15.22
N ILE A 180 8.39 -15.79 -16.37
CA ILE A 180 9.84 -16.02 -16.48
C ILE A 180 10.68 -14.79 -16.13
N PHE A 181 10.07 -13.61 -16.04
CA PHE A 181 10.74 -12.34 -15.79
C PHE A 181 10.54 -11.86 -14.34
N ASP A 182 9.36 -12.11 -13.77
CA ASP A 182 8.97 -11.57 -12.48
C ASP A 182 9.60 -12.30 -11.29
N VAL A 183 9.68 -11.62 -10.16
CA VAL A 183 10.04 -12.18 -8.84
C VAL A 183 8.87 -12.90 -8.18
N VAL A 184 7.64 -12.63 -8.63
CA VAL A 184 6.42 -13.32 -8.19
C VAL A 184 6.05 -14.37 -9.24
N SER A 185 5.76 -15.60 -8.80
CA SER A 185 5.27 -16.64 -9.70
C SER A 185 3.77 -16.46 -9.99
N HIS A 186 3.33 -16.81 -11.20
CA HIS A 186 1.91 -16.85 -11.57
C HIS A 186 1.03 -17.64 -10.60
N LYS A 187 1.58 -18.65 -9.89
CA LYS A 187 0.83 -19.45 -8.91
C LYS A 187 0.61 -18.76 -7.57
N SER A 188 1.21 -17.59 -7.35
CA SER A 188 1.20 -16.90 -6.07
C SER A 188 -0.23 -16.49 -5.69
N GLY A 189 -1.03 -16.04 -6.66
CA GLY A 189 -2.45 -15.73 -6.48
C GLY A 189 -3.21 -16.86 -5.79
N THR A 190 -3.27 -18.04 -6.44
CA THR A 190 -4.01 -19.22 -5.95
C THR A 190 -3.39 -19.90 -4.73
N SER A 191 -2.08 -19.75 -4.52
CA SER A 191 -1.38 -20.40 -3.40
C SER A 191 -1.39 -19.58 -2.10
N ILE A 192 -1.44 -18.24 -2.19
CA ILE A 192 -1.30 -17.33 -1.04
C ILE A 192 -2.68 -16.88 -0.53
N HIS A 193 -3.62 -16.53 -1.41
CA HIS A 193 -4.90 -15.94 -1.00
C HIS A 193 -5.69 -16.78 0.02
N PRO A 194 -5.69 -18.15 0.01
CA PRO A 194 -6.48 -18.93 0.98
C PRO A 194 -6.02 -18.76 2.44
N ALA A 195 -4.79 -18.31 2.66
CA ALA A 195 -4.29 -17.94 3.98
C ALA A 195 -4.89 -16.61 4.46
N TYR A 196 -5.23 -15.71 3.54
CA TYR A 196 -5.83 -14.40 3.79
C TYR A 196 -7.36 -14.45 3.82
N VAL A 197 -8.01 -14.88 2.75
CA VAL A 197 -9.47 -14.87 2.57
C VAL A 197 -9.92 -16.17 1.90
N SER A 198 -11.03 -16.75 2.36
CA SER A 198 -11.61 -17.94 1.72
C SER A 198 -12.40 -17.56 0.47
N ASP A 199 -12.55 -18.50 -0.46
CA ASP A 199 -13.23 -18.25 -1.75
C ASP A 199 -14.65 -17.69 -1.60
N ASP A 200 -15.39 -18.15 -0.59
CA ASP A 200 -16.75 -17.68 -0.29
C ASP A 200 -16.82 -16.27 0.31
N GLN A 201 -15.67 -15.73 0.76
CA GLN A 201 -15.56 -14.39 1.34
C GLN A 201 -14.99 -13.36 0.36
N ARG A 202 -14.54 -13.77 -0.83
CA ARG A 202 -13.99 -12.87 -1.86
C ARG A 202 -15.06 -11.87 -2.33
N ASN A 203 -14.75 -10.58 -2.26
CA ASN A 203 -15.65 -9.49 -2.61
C ASN A 203 -14.85 -8.24 -3.05
N ASN A 204 -15.53 -7.12 -3.33
CA ASN A 204 -14.90 -5.88 -3.79
C ASN A 204 -13.89 -5.28 -2.78
N TYR A 205 -14.02 -5.57 -1.48
CA TYR A 205 -13.08 -5.09 -0.46
C TYR A 205 -11.82 -5.95 -0.38
N SER A 206 -11.94 -7.27 -0.53
CA SER A 206 -10.78 -8.18 -0.50
C SER A 206 -10.06 -8.23 -1.85
N GLU A 207 -10.81 -8.19 -2.95
CA GLU A 207 -10.33 -8.42 -4.30
C GLU A 207 -10.84 -7.31 -5.25
N PRO A 208 -10.16 -6.14 -5.24
CA PRO A 208 -10.63 -4.91 -5.89
C PRO A 208 -11.03 -5.06 -7.37
N ILE A 209 -10.42 -5.96 -8.13
CA ILE A 209 -10.75 -6.17 -9.54
C ILE A 209 -12.21 -6.60 -9.78
N ARG A 210 -12.86 -7.18 -8.76
CA ARG A 210 -14.28 -7.57 -8.80
C ARG A 210 -15.21 -6.38 -8.85
N ALA A 211 -14.75 -5.21 -8.40
CA ALA A 211 -15.50 -3.98 -8.48
C ALA A 211 -15.54 -3.48 -9.93
N GLY A 212 -16.70 -2.98 -10.38
CA GLY A 212 -16.78 -2.21 -11.64
C GLY A 212 -16.48 -0.73 -11.40
N ALA A 213 -16.29 0.05 -12.47
CA ALA A 213 -16.01 1.49 -12.38
C ALA A 213 -16.98 2.27 -11.46
N ALA A 214 -18.27 1.93 -11.47
CA ALA A 214 -19.28 2.59 -10.62
C ALA A 214 -18.99 2.48 -9.10
N TRP A 215 -18.25 1.46 -8.66
CA TRP A 215 -17.83 1.30 -7.26
C TRP A 215 -16.84 2.38 -6.82
N TRP A 216 -16.08 2.93 -7.76
CA TRP A 216 -14.99 3.87 -7.52
C TRP A 216 -15.37 5.34 -7.76
N ILE A 217 -16.66 5.63 -8.00
CA ILE A 217 -17.13 7.01 -8.14
C ILE A 217 -16.86 7.75 -6.84
N ASP A 218 -16.34 8.99 -6.98
CA ASP A 218 -16.00 9.88 -5.88
C ASP A 218 -14.90 9.35 -4.95
N PHE A 219 -13.87 8.70 -5.52
CA PHE A 219 -12.76 8.13 -4.76
C PHE A 219 -12.23 9.14 -3.70
N PRO A 220 -11.93 8.68 -2.47
CA PRO A 220 -11.71 9.57 -1.32
C PRO A 220 -10.39 10.33 -1.32
N ALA A 221 -9.62 10.29 -2.41
CA ALA A 221 -8.36 11.00 -2.59
C ALA A 221 -8.44 11.97 -3.77
N LYS A 222 -7.73 13.10 -3.68
CA LYS A 222 -7.70 14.13 -4.73
C LYS A 222 -6.95 13.67 -5.97
N ARG A 223 -5.86 12.92 -5.80
CA ARG A 223 -5.03 12.36 -6.88
C ARG A 223 -4.71 10.89 -6.58
N ILE A 224 -4.60 10.08 -7.63
CA ILE A 224 -4.28 8.65 -7.51
C ILE A 224 -3.10 8.34 -8.40
N LEU A 225 -2.05 7.73 -7.84
CA LEU A 225 -0.97 7.10 -8.61
C LEU A 225 -1.17 5.59 -8.58
N ASN A 226 -1.30 4.98 -9.74
CA ASN A 226 -1.28 3.53 -9.95
C ASN A 226 -0.02 3.17 -10.73
N VAL A 227 1.03 2.73 -10.05
CA VAL A 227 2.34 2.48 -10.64
C VAL A 227 2.71 1.01 -10.57
N TYR A 228 3.23 0.44 -11.64
CA TYR A 228 3.53 -1.00 -11.76
C TYR A 228 4.62 -1.25 -12.81
N GLY A 229 5.26 -2.42 -12.75
CA GLY A 229 6.27 -2.87 -13.69
C GLY A 229 5.69 -3.57 -14.92
N GLY A 230 6.31 -3.37 -16.08
CA GLY A 230 5.90 -4.01 -17.33
C GLY A 230 6.15 -5.53 -17.37
N HIS A 231 7.05 -6.02 -16.50
CA HIS A 231 7.37 -7.44 -16.33
C HIS A 231 6.67 -8.08 -15.11
N GLU A 232 5.61 -7.48 -14.58
CA GLU A 232 4.83 -8.08 -13.49
C GLU A 232 3.85 -9.14 -13.99
N VAL A 233 3.72 -10.26 -13.28
CA VAL A 233 2.64 -11.24 -13.54
C VAL A 233 1.26 -10.62 -13.30
N PHE A 234 1.15 -9.66 -12.38
CA PHE A 234 -0.09 -8.96 -12.05
C PHE A 234 -0.38 -7.74 -12.94
N ARG A 235 0.47 -7.44 -13.93
CA ARG A 235 0.39 -6.22 -14.75
C ARG A 235 -1.01 -5.97 -15.31
N ASP A 236 -1.58 -6.94 -16.03
CA ASP A 236 -2.83 -6.73 -16.76
C ASP A 236 -4.03 -6.50 -15.82
N ASP A 237 -4.02 -7.16 -14.65
CA ASP A 237 -5.02 -6.95 -13.61
C ASP A 237 -4.92 -5.53 -13.01
N ILE A 238 -3.68 -5.04 -12.79
CA ILE A 238 -3.42 -3.67 -12.30
C ILE A 238 -3.84 -2.62 -13.33
N VAL A 239 -3.55 -2.87 -14.62
CA VAL A 239 -3.99 -2.02 -15.74
C VAL A 239 -5.51 -1.90 -15.75
N LEU A 240 -6.22 -3.02 -15.59
CA LEU A 240 -7.68 -3.04 -15.60
C LEU A 240 -8.26 -2.21 -14.44
N VAL A 241 -7.74 -2.36 -13.22
CA VAL A 241 -8.21 -1.57 -12.07
C VAL A 241 -7.87 -0.08 -12.25
N GLY A 242 -6.70 0.25 -12.81
CA GLY A 242 -6.36 1.63 -13.19
C GLY A 242 -7.37 2.24 -14.14
N GLN A 243 -7.79 1.49 -15.18
CA GLN A 243 -8.83 1.92 -16.11
C GLN A 243 -10.19 2.07 -15.42
N GLN A 244 -10.58 1.16 -14.54
CA GLN A 244 -11.83 1.27 -13.77
C GLN A 244 -11.87 2.53 -12.89
N LEU A 245 -10.74 2.90 -12.28
CA LEU A 245 -10.61 4.13 -11.50
C LEU A 245 -10.74 5.38 -12.39
N GLN A 246 -10.16 5.37 -13.59
CA GLN A 246 -10.26 6.45 -14.58
C GLN A 246 -11.70 6.58 -15.14
N ASP A 247 -12.32 5.46 -15.50
CA ASP A 247 -13.70 5.40 -16.02
C ASP A 247 -14.73 5.90 -14.99
N ALA A 248 -14.40 5.81 -13.69
CA ALA A 248 -15.19 6.36 -12.61
C ALA A 248 -15.07 7.89 -12.46
N GLY A 249 -14.22 8.54 -13.27
CA GLY A 249 -14.02 10.00 -13.29
C GLY A 249 -13.00 10.53 -12.28
N ASN A 250 -12.12 9.68 -11.74
CA ASN A 250 -11.10 10.08 -10.79
C ASN A 250 -9.84 10.62 -11.50
N ASP A 251 -9.10 11.51 -10.81
CA ASP A 251 -7.78 11.97 -11.27
C ASP A 251 -6.72 10.89 -10.99
N VAL A 252 -6.45 10.06 -12.01
CA VAL A 252 -5.61 8.87 -11.90
C VAL A 252 -4.47 8.93 -12.92
N GLU A 253 -3.25 8.87 -12.40
CA GLU A 253 -2.03 8.65 -13.15
C GLU A 253 -1.70 7.15 -13.09
N SER A 254 -1.95 6.40 -14.18
CA SER A 254 -1.52 5.00 -14.30
C SER A 254 -0.21 4.93 -15.07
N VAL A 255 0.86 4.48 -14.43
CA VAL A 255 2.23 4.51 -14.97
C VAL A 255 2.82 3.11 -14.96
N GLU A 256 3.16 2.62 -16.15
CA GLU A 256 3.96 1.41 -16.31
C GLU A 256 5.46 1.79 -16.32
N SER A 257 6.26 1.11 -15.52
CA SER A 257 7.72 1.10 -15.57
C SER A 257 8.20 -0.09 -16.41
N PRO A 258 8.52 0.09 -17.71
CA PRO A 258 8.47 -1.00 -18.69
C PRO A 258 9.34 -2.23 -18.39
N MET A 259 10.51 -2.02 -17.80
CA MET A 259 11.47 -3.10 -17.51
C MET A 259 11.42 -3.63 -16.08
N HIS A 260 10.59 -3.02 -15.23
CA HIS A 260 10.53 -3.32 -13.81
C HIS A 260 9.68 -4.56 -13.54
N VAL A 261 10.01 -5.25 -12.44
CA VAL A 261 9.27 -6.41 -11.90
C VAL A 261 8.38 -5.98 -10.73
N HIS A 262 7.77 -6.95 -10.03
CA HIS A 262 6.84 -6.66 -8.95
C HIS A 262 7.48 -5.92 -7.77
N ALA A 263 6.92 -4.76 -7.42
CA ALA A 263 7.38 -3.89 -6.34
C ALA A 263 8.88 -3.56 -6.42
N ASP A 264 9.39 -3.34 -7.64
CA ASP A 264 10.83 -3.20 -7.91
C ASP A 264 11.51 -2.10 -7.10
N CYS A 265 10.80 -1.00 -6.82
CA CYS A 265 11.34 0.08 -5.98
C CYS A 265 11.71 -0.37 -4.55
N ILE A 266 11.03 -1.40 -4.03
CA ILE A 266 11.30 -2.02 -2.74
C ILE A 266 12.52 -2.97 -2.85
N LEU A 267 12.65 -3.68 -3.99
CA LEU A 267 13.79 -4.56 -4.27
C LEU A 267 15.08 -3.79 -4.49
N ASP A 268 15.04 -2.69 -5.25
CA ASP A 268 16.15 -1.77 -5.43
C ASP A 268 16.67 -1.27 -4.07
N ALA A 269 15.75 -0.83 -3.21
CA ALA A 269 16.09 -0.39 -1.87
C ALA A 269 16.65 -1.52 -0.99
N GLN A 270 16.17 -2.76 -1.15
CA GLN A 270 16.67 -3.92 -0.42
C GLN A 270 18.10 -4.28 -0.82
N THR A 271 18.41 -4.25 -2.11
CA THR A 271 19.71 -4.64 -2.69
C THR A 271 20.73 -3.52 -2.69
N GLY A 272 20.29 -2.27 -2.55
CA GLY A 272 21.13 -1.08 -2.67
C GLY A 272 21.44 -0.70 -4.12
N PHE A 273 20.65 -1.19 -5.09
CA PHE A 273 20.73 -0.76 -6.47
C PHE A 273 20.25 0.69 -6.62
N ALA A 274 20.60 1.30 -7.75
CA ALA A 274 20.08 2.61 -8.10
C ALA A 274 18.57 2.50 -8.28
N HIS A 275 17.84 3.44 -7.69
CA HIS A 275 16.39 3.51 -7.83
C HIS A 275 16.02 3.77 -9.29
N GLY A 276 15.17 2.91 -9.86
CA GLY A 276 14.67 3.09 -11.23
C GLY A 276 13.38 3.91 -11.33
N GLU A 277 12.77 3.87 -12.51
CA GLU A 277 11.64 4.71 -12.93
C GLU A 277 10.46 4.64 -11.95
N MET A 278 10.12 3.46 -11.45
CA MET A 278 9.04 3.27 -10.49
C MET A 278 9.19 4.14 -9.24
N ALA A 279 10.40 4.24 -8.69
CA ALA A 279 10.66 5.06 -7.50
C ALA A 279 10.62 6.56 -7.82
N GLU A 280 11.19 6.95 -8.97
CA GLU A 280 11.19 8.35 -9.43
C GLU A 280 9.76 8.86 -9.65
N THR A 281 8.90 8.07 -10.31
CA THR A 281 7.47 8.39 -10.49
C THR A 281 6.77 8.62 -9.16
N ILE A 282 7.03 7.77 -8.15
CA ILE A 282 6.43 7.93 -6.81
C ILE A 282 6.90 9.23 -6.15
N TRP A 283 8.18 9.57 -6.26
CA TRP A 283 8.71 10.81 -5.67
C TRP A 283 8.20 12.05 -6.36
N ASP A 284 8.06 12.03 -7.69
CA ASP A 284 7.50 13.12 -8.47
C ASP A 284 6.02 13.34 -8.12
N PHE A 285 5.24 12.25 -8.01
CA PHE A 285 3.86 12.32 -7.56
C PHE A 285 3.74 12.95 -6.17
N LEU A 286 4.51 12.45 -5.18
CA LEU A 286 4.52 12.97 -3.81
C LEU A 286 4.98 14.42 -3.73
N SER A 287 5.84 14.87 -4.65
CA SER A 287 6.30 16.26 -4.72
C SER A 287 5.23 17.20 -5.29
N GLY A 288 4.19 16.65 -5.95
CA GLY A 288 3.09 17.40 -6.56
C GLY A 288 1.75 17.28 -5.82
N VAL A 289 1.72 16.78 -4.57
CA VAL A 289 0.52 16.56 -3.75
C VAL A 289 0.55 17.39 -2.46
#